data_AF-A0A972ZLW8-F1
#
_entry.id   AF-A0A972ZLW8-F1
#
_cell.length_a   1.000
_cell.length_b   1.000
_cell.length_c   1.000
_cell.angle_alpha   90.00
_cell.angle_beta   90.00
_cell.angle_gamma   90.00
#
_symmetry.space_group_name_H-M   'P 1'
#
loop_
_entity.id
_entity.type
_entity.pdbx_description
1 polymer ?
#
loop_
_entity_poly.entity_id
_entity_poly.type
_entity_poly.pdbx_seq_one_letter_code
_entity_poly.pdbx_strand_id
1 'polypeptide(L)' 'MSLNEEVDLLRKIPLFAKIDPSKLKLLAFTSERLTYGAGQELFH' A
#
# COMPACT_ATOMS: atom_id res chain seq x y z
N MET A 1 1.65 1.04 13.49
CA MET A 1 2.70 0.99 12.45
C MET A 1 2.77 2.35 11.81
N SER A 2 3.98 2.83 11.54
CA SER A 2 4.20 4.21 11.08
C SER A 2 3.86 4.37 9.60
N LEU A 3 3.34 5.53 9.19
CA LEU A 3 3.16 5.91 7.78
C LEU A 3 4.44 5.69 6.95
N ASN A 4 5.62 5.85 7.57
CA ASN A 4 6.89 5.59 6.90
C ASN A 4 7.08 4.12 6.53
N GLU A 5 6.59 3.16 7.32
CA GLU A 5 6.69 1.73 7.00
C GLU A 5 5.80 1.37 5.81
N GLU A 6 4.59 1.94 5.73
CA GLU A 6 3.68 1.77 4.59
C GLU A 6 4.27 2.35 3.31
N VAL A 7 4.89 3.53 3.38
CA VAL A 7 5.57 4.16 2.24
C VAL A 7 6.78 3.35 1.78
N ASP A 8 7.54 2.78 2.72
CA ASP A 8 8.69 1.92 2.40
C ASP A 8 8.24 0.60 1.74
N LEU A 9 7.12 0.03 2.19
CA LEU A 9 6.47 -1.13 1.57
C LEU A 9 6.01 -0.84 0.15
N LEU A 10 5.27 0.27 -0.05
CA LEU A 10 4.81 0.68 -1.37
C LEU A 10 6.00 0.94 -2.32
N ARG A 11 7.11 1.50 -1.82
CA ARG A 11 8.33 1.72 -2.61
C ARG A 11 8.99 0.43 -3.11
N LYS A 12 8.79 -0.68 -2.41
CA LYS A 12 9.31 -2.00 -2.82
C LYS A 12 8.49 -2.65 -3.93
N ILE A 13 7.28 -2.16 -4.20
CA ILE A 13 6.41 -2.69 -5.25
C ILE A 13 6.79 -2.05 -6.60
N PRO A 14 7.20 -2.84 -7.61
CA PRO A 14 7.66 -2.30 -8.90
C PRO A 14 6.63 -1.42 -9.62
N LEU A 15 5.33 -1.66 -9.40
CA LEU A 15 4.23 -0.86 -9.96
C LEU A 15 4.27 0.60 -9.49
N PHE A 16 4.76 0.85 -8.27
CA PHE A 16 4.84 2.19 -7.69
C PHE A 16 6.23 2.83 -7.85
N ALA A 17 7.18 2.16 -8.51
CA ALA A 17 8.56 2.65 -8.66
C ALA A 17 8.68 3.99 -9.42
N LYS A 18 7.68 4.32 -10.26
CA LYS A 18 7.63 5.59 -11.02
C LYS A 18 6.80 6.68 -10.34
N ILE A 19 6.22 6.42 -9.15
CA ILE A 19 5.38 7.37 -8.44
C ILE A 19 6.24 8.23 -7.52
N ASP A 20 5.99 9.53 -7.52
CA ASP A 20 6.68 10.49 -6.66
C ASP A 20 6.46 10.17 -5.16
N PRO A 21 7.47 10.29 -4.29
CA PRO A 21 7.35 10.00 -2.87
C PRO A 21 6.20 10.73 -2.17
N SER A 22 5.86 11.94 -2.63
CA SER A 22 4.77 12.74 -2.08
C SER A 22 3.40 12.12 -2.38
N LYS A 23 3.23 11.58 -3.59
CA LYS A 23 2.02 10.84 -4.00
C LYS A 23 1.94 9.49 -3.31
N LEU A 24 3.07 8.84 -3.11
CA LEU A 24 3.18 7.56 -2.40
C LEU A 24 2.77 7.69 -0.93
N LYS A 25 3.17 8.80 -0.27
CA LYS A 25 2.69 9.17 1.08
C LYS A 25 1.19 9.40 1.12
N LEU A 26 0.63 10.10 0.13
CA LEU A 26 -0.82 10.31 0.04
C LEU A 26 -1.54 8.96 -0.12
N LEU A 27 -1.03 8.09 -1.02
CA LEU A 27 -1.57 6.76 -1.22
C LEU A 27 -1.56 5.98 0.10
N ALA A 28 -0.41 5.89 0.78
CA ALA A 28 -0.27 5.24 2.09
C ALA A 28 -1.20 5.83 3.16
N PHE A 29 -1.42 7.15 3.15
CA PHE A 29 -2.30 7.82 4.11
C PHE A 29 -3.79 7.56 3.86
N THR A 30 -4.19 7.52 2.59
CA THR A 30 -5.58 7.25 2.17
C THR A 30 -5.89 5.75 2.06
N SER A 31 -4.87 4.90 2.12
CA SER A 31 -5.03 3.44 2.00
C SER A 31 -5.35 2.85 3.35
N GLU A 32 -6.30 1.92 3.36
CA GLU A 32 -6.57 1.09 4.52
C GLU A 32 -5.85 -0.25 4.39
N ARG A 33 -5.26 -0.70 5.48
CA ARG A 33 -4.65 -2.02 5.54
C ARG A 33 -5.74 -3.06 5.73
N LEU A 34 -5.99 -3.86 4.69
CA LEU A 34 -6.94 -4.96 4.73
C LEU A 34 -6.19 -6.28 4.86
N THR A 35 -6.66 -7.12 5.78
CA THR A 35 -6.17 -8.49 5.96
C THR A 35 -7.31 -9.44 5.66
N TYR A 36 -7.02 -10.49 4.92
CA TYR A 36 -8.02 -11.45 4.47
C TYR A 36 -7.71 -12.85 5.00
N GLY A 37 -8.76 -13.59 5.31
CA GLY A 37 -8.65 -14.97 5.75
C GLY A 37 -8.32 -15.91 4.60
N ALA A 38 -7.83 -17.11 4.93
CA ALA A 38 -7.66 -18.17 3.95
C ALA A 38 -9.01 -18.52 3.31
N GLY A 39 -9.09 -18.49 1.98
CA GLY A 39 -10.30 -18.79 1.22
C GLY A 39 -11.32 -17.65 1.10
N GLN A 40 -10.99 -16.43 1.53
CA GLN A 40 -11.88 -15.28 1.39
C GLN A 40 -11.91 -14.77 -0.07
N GLU A 41 -13.10 -14.72 -0.66
CA GLU A 41 -13.30 -14.10 -1.98
C GLU A 41 -13.19 -12.58 -1.89
N LEU A 42 -12.33 -12.00 -2.73
CA LEU A 42 -12.01 -10.56 -2.76
C LEU A 42 -12.77 -9.80 -3.85
N PHE A 43 -13.01 -10.47 -4.98
CA PHE A 43 -13.64 -9.90 -6.17
C PHE A 43 -14.49 -11.00 -6.84
N HIS A 44 -15.66 -10.62 -7.37
CA HIS A 44 -16.56 -11.47 -8.17
C HIS A 44 -16.60 -10.97 -9.62
#